data_AF-A0A383RQW9-F1
#
_entry.id   AF-A0A383RQW9-F1
#
_cell.length_a   1.000
_cell.length_b   1.000
_cell.length_c   1.000
_cell.angle_alpha   90.00
_cell.angle_beta   90.00
_cell.angle_gamma   90.00
#
_symmetry.space_group_name_H-M   'P 1'
#
loop_
_entity.id
_entity.type
_entity.pdbx_description
1 polymer ?
#
loop_
_entity_poly.entity_id
_entity_poly.type
_entity_poly.pdbx_seq_one_letter_code
_entity_poly.pdbx_strand_id
1 'polypeptide(L)'
;MNLDTFDCIADNAKGCVVATLPTGEPFVAEVVVFDTLGGVMGIRKLMQEGESFVYIGFPLDIEDGDHLVGQGGVSAHLGGDQSGVAEAGRVQGLKWNRTDGTLTGKFEFSGKDENGQAFTVTGGEFNLVVSDCSQALQAQTASTACAIIAPALRGNTRIGTTTLVLDDRERPSFIEARQTLDLVGGVWRLGAAFFVTYDEQGLPEITRAFATVDNGGYLARDVSITRMNWVPGEGLSFDFALSFDYNGTLYTMHDGRVDLKL
;
A
#
# COMPACT_ATOMS: atom_id res chain seq x y z
N MET A 1 -3.20 26.77 14.47
CA MET A 1 -2.17 26.08 13.66
C MET A 1 -2.73 26.07 12.24
N ASN A 2 -2.18 26.90 11.35
CA ASN A 2 -2.65 27.01 9.96
C ASN A 2 -2.14 25.80 9.18
N LEU A 3 -3.04 25.08 8.52
CA LEU A 3 -2.77 23.84 7.76
C LEU A 3 -2.54 24.10 6.26
N ASP A 4 -2.33 25.36 5.86
CA ASP A 4 -2.13 25.69 4.45
C ASP A 4 -0.66 25.52 4.06
N THR A 5 -0.44 24.74 3.00
CA THR A 5 0.80 24.53 2.23
C THR A 5 1.80 23.48 2.76
N PHE A 6 1.49 22.20 2.49
CA PHE A 6 2.50 21.18 2.21
C PHE A 6 2.37 20.74 0.75
N ASP A 7 3.39 21.03 -0.06
CA ASP A 7 3.51 20.54 -1.44
C ASP A 7 3.73 19.02 -1.42
N CYS A 8 2.72 18.27 -1.84
CA CYS A 8 2.72 16.80 -1.86
C CYS A 8 3.51 16.28 -3.07
N ILE A 9 4.51 15.46 -2.80
CA ILE A 9 5.22 14.62 -3.77
C ILE A 9 4.21 13.58 -4.28
N ALA A 10 4.08 13.49 -5.61
CA ALA A 10 3.13 12.68 -6.39
C ALA A 10 2.39 11.56 -5.62
N ASP A 11 1.20 11.92 -5.13
CA ASP A 11 0.23 11.04 -4.50
C ASP A 11 -0.99 10.89 -5.43
N ASN A 12 -1.42 9.65 -5.70
CA ASN A 12 -2.63 9.39 -6.50
C ASN A 12 -3.94 9.83 -5.81
N ALA A 13 -3.84 10.32 -4.57
CA ALA A 13 -4.91 10.95 -3.82
C ALA A 13 -4.40 12.24 -3.15
N LYS A 14 -5.27 13.23 -3.01
CA LYS A 14 -5.00 14.43 -2.20
C LYS A 14 -5.95 14.46 -1.03
N GLY A 15 -5.47 14.79 0.15
CA GLY A 15 -6.32 14.87 1.32
C GLY A 15 -5.57 14.67 2.63
N CYS A 16 -6.29 14.19 3.64
CA CYS A 16 -5.71 13.90 4.94
C CYS A 16 -6.09 12.50 5.42
N VAL A 17 -5.16 11.91 6.18
CA VAL A 17 -5.41 10.77 7.08
C VAL A 17 -4.87 11.18 8.44
N VAL A 18 -5.74 11.17 9.44
CA VAL A 18 -5.36 11.50 10.82
C VAL A 18 -5.84 10.40 11.76
N ALA A 19 -5.16 10.23 12.89
CA ALA A 19 -5.56 9.31 13.95
C ALA A 19 -4.85 9.65 15.28
N THR A 20 -5.15 8.88 16.32
CA THR A 20 -4.35 8.79 17.55
C THR A 20 -3.73 7.40 17.61
N LEU A 21 -2.40 7.34 17.68
CA LEU A 21 -1.64 6.09 17.78
C LEU A 21 -1.77 5.45 19.16
N PRO A 22 -1.37 4.17 19.33
CA PRO A 22 -1.47 3.49 20.62
C PRO A 22 -0.63 4.15 21.72
N THR A 23 0.42 4.89 21.35
CA THR A 23 1.25 5.72 22.25
C THR A 23 0.52 6.96 22.78
N GLY A 24 -0.67 7.27 22.24
CA GLY A 24 -1.40 8.52 22.51
C GLY A 24 -0.98 9.69 21.62
N GLU A 25 0.02 9.51 20.76
CA GLU A 25 0.49 10.55 19.86
C GLU A 25 -0.49 10.80 18.70
N PRO A 26 -0.62 12.06 18.24
CA PRO A 26 -1.36 12.37 17.03
C PRO A 26 -0.61 11.84 15.80
N PHE A 27 -1.32 11.07 14.98
CA PHE A 27 -0.92 10.72 13.63
C PHE A 27 -1.52 11.72 12.65
N VAL A 28 -0.66 12.37 11.86
CA VAL A 28 -1.06 13.18 10.71
C VAL A 28 -0.23 12.70 9.55
N ALA A 29 -0.89 12.15 8.52
CA ALA A 29 -0.20 11.70 7.34
C ALA A 29 0.40 12.89 6.59
N GLU A 30 1.66 12.74 6.19
CA GLU A 30 2.37 13.65 5.29
C GLU A 30 2.19 13.24 3.83
N VAL A 31 1.94 11.95 3.60
CA VAL A 31 1.74 11.33 2.29
C VAL A 31 0.49 10.47 2.37
N VAL A 32 -0.39 10.59 1.37
CA VAL A 32 -1.67 9.89 1.37
C VAL A 32 -1.90 9.17 0.05
N VAL A 33 -2.08 7.86 0.12
CA VAL A 33 -2.21 6.99 -1.06
C VAL A 33 -3.58 6.33 -1.06
N PHE A 34 -4.21 6.27 -2.23
CA PHE A 34 -5.38 5.43 -2.47
C PHE A 34 -4.95 4.09 -3.10
N ASP A 35 -5.34 2.97 -2.48
CA ASP A 35 -5.13 1.64 -3.05
C ASP A 35 -6.13 1.41 -4.18
N THR A 36 -5.66 1.09 -5.38
CA THR A 36 -6.51 0.88 -6.56
C THR A 36 -7.42 -0.35 -6.49
N LEU A 37 -7.30 -1.19 -5.45
CA LEU A 37 -8.28 -2.24 -5.12
C LEU A 37 -9.26 -1.84 -4.01
N GLY A 38 -9.18 -0.59 -3.59
CA GLY A 38 -9.96 -0.02 -2.52
C GLY A 38 -9.16 0.00 -1.22
N GLY A 39 -8.97 1.21 -0.72
CA GLY A 39 -8.32 1.44 0.55
C GLY A 39 -7.60 2.78 0.60
N VAL A 40 -7.20 3.14 1.80
CA VAL A 40 -6.52 4.40 2.09
C VAL A 40 -5.29 4.09 2.93
N MET A 41 -4.15 4.64 2.53
CA MET A 41 -2.93 4.64 3.33
C MET A 41 -2.54 6.08 3.67
N GLY A 42 -2.35 6.35 4.95
CA GLY A 42 -1.65 7.53 5.43
C GLY A 42 -0.25 7.15 5.88
N ILE A 43 0.76 7.95 5.55
CA ILE A 43 2.15 7.73 5.96
C ILE A 43 2.65 9.01 6.65
N ARG A 44 3.23 8.86 7.84
CA ARG A 44 3.88 9.92 8.63
C ARG A 44 5.38 9.64 8.69
N LYS A 45 6.22 10.51 8.10
CA LYS A 45 7.68 10.39 8.22
C LYS A 45 8.12 11.03 9.54
N LEU A 46 8.76 10.27 10.43
CA LEU A 46 9.42 10.86 11.57
C LEU A 46 10.86 11.18 11.15
N MET A 47 11.29 12.43 11.36
CA MET A 47 12.61 12.92 10.96
C MET A 47 13.78 12.08 11.51
N GLN A 48 13.57 11.27 12.57
CA GLN A 48 14.64 10.54 13.26
C GLN A 48 14.26 9.14 13.79
N GLU A 49 12.98 8.74 13.79
CA GLU A 49 12.52 7.52 14.51
C GLU A 49 11.81 6.50 13.61
N GLY A 50 12.10 6.52 12.31
CA GLY A 50 11.45 5.63 11.35
C GLY A 50 10.07 6.14 10.91
N GLU A 51 9.38 5.33 10.13
CA GLU A 51 8.14 5.74 9.46
C GLU A 51 6.97 5.01 10.07
N SER A 52 5.87 5.74 10.30
CA SER A 52 4.60 5.15 10.75
C SER A 52 3.58 5.27 9.65
N PHE A 53 2.72 4.28 9.49
CA PHE A 53 1.63 4.35 8.52
C PHE A 53 0.36 3.71 9.08
N VAL A 54 -0.78 4.20 8.59
CA VAL A 54 -2.10 3.63 8.86
C VAL A 54 -2.71 3.26 7.52
N TYR A 55 -3.13 2.01 7.38
CA TYR A 55 -3.80 1.52 6.18
C TYR A 55 -5.19 1.00 6.54
N ILE A 56 -6.20 1.39 5.76
CA ILE A 56 -7.58 0.88 5.82
C ILE A 56 -7.92 0.34 4.44
N GLY A 57 -8.02 -0.98 4.30
CA GLY A 57 -8.38 -1.64 3.03
C GLY A 57 -9.84 -2.02 2.98
N PHE A 58 -10.48 -1.92 1.81
CA PHE A 58 -11.86 -2.34 1.58
C PHE A 58 -12.12 -2.70 0.11
N PRO A 59 -13.11 -3.54 -0.22
CA PRO A 59 -13.41 -3.89 -1.61
C PRO A 59 -13.79 -2.69 -2.48
N LEU A 60 -13.49 -2.76 -3.79
CA LEU A 60 -13.88 -1.73 -4.77
C LEU A 60 -15.39 -1.49 -4.87
N ASP A 61 -16.19 -2.52 -4.58
CA ASP A 61 -17.65 -2.49 -4.60
C ASP A 61 -18.26 -2.23 -3.21
N ILE A 62 -17.44 -1.81 -2.22
CA ILE A 62 -17.95 -1.46 -0.90
C ILE A 62 -19.05 -0.38 -0.99
N GLU A 63 -20.15 -0.63 -0.28
CA GLU A 63 -21.27 0.29 -0.18
C GLU A 63 -20.99 1.41 0.83
N ASP A 64 -21.69 2.53 0.70
CA ASP A 64 -21.65 3.59 1.70
C ASP A 64 -22.19 3.09 3.05
N GLY A 65 -21.62 3.58 4.15
CA GLY A 65 -22.11 3.28 5.50
C GLY A 65 -21.03 2.80 6.48
N ASP A 66 -21.47 1.99 7.43
CA ASP A 66 -20.63 1.47 8.51
C ASP A 66 -20.20 0.03 8.22
N HIS A 67 -18.91 -0.25 8.42
CA HIS A 67 -18.30 -1.54 8.12
C HIS A 67 -17.42 -2.01 9.26
N LEU A 68 -17.41 -3.32 9.51
CA LEU A 68 -16.57 -3.93 10.54
C LEU A 68 -15.24 -4.38 9.95
N VAL A 69 -14.14 -4.01 10.61
CA VAL A 69 -12.81 -4.53 10.27
C VAL A 69 -12.77 -6.04 10.54
N GLY A 70 -12.24 -6.80 9.59
CA GLY A 70 -12.22 -8.27 9.60
C GLY A 70 -13.45 -8.92 8.95
N GLN A 71 -14.40 -8.14 8.43
CA GLN A 71 -15.60 -8.64 7.74
C GLN A 71 -15.75 -8.00 6.36
N GLY A 72 -16.38 -8.72 5.42
CA GLY A 72 -16.71 -8.17 4.10
C GLY A 72 -15.51 -7.64 3.31
N GLY A 73 -14.30 -8.17 3.57
CA GLY A 73 -13.07 -7.68 2.97
C GLY A 73 -12.50 -6.39 3.58
N VAL A 74 -13.12 -5.81 4.62
CA VAL A 74 -12.54 -4.64 5.30
C VAL A 74 -11.40 -5.07 6.20
N SER A 75 -10.27 -4.37 6.10
CA SER A 75 -9.07 -4.64 6.88
C SER A 75 -8.42 -3.34 7.35
N ALA A 76 -7.62 -3.41 8.40
CA ALA A 76 -6.81 -2.29 8.85
C ALA A 76 -5.43 -2.76 9.31
N HIS A 77 -4.42 -1.91 9.14
CA HIS A 77 -3.05 -2.17 9.52
C HIS A 77 -2.41 -0.91 10.09
N LEU A 78 -1.62 -1.09 11.14
CA LEU A 78 -0.73 -0.08 11.68
C LEU A 78 0.70 -0.52 11.36
N GLY A 79 1.51 0.38 10.82
CA GLY A 79 2.94 0.18 10.65
C GLY A 79 3.77 1.22 11.42
N GLY A 80 4.96 0.83 11.84
CA GLY A 80 5.86 1.57 12.72
C GLY A 80 6.39 0.70 13.86
N ASP A 81 6.72 1.29 15.01
CA ASP A 81 7.23 0.56 16.19
C ASP A 81 6.26 -0.51 16.71
N GLN A 82 4.95 -0.28 16.55
CA GLN A 82 3.90 -1.25 16.86
C GLN A 82 3.21 -1.68 15.57
N SER A 83 3.96 -2.39 14.71
CA SER A 83 3.43 -2.89 13.44
C SER A 83 2.53 -4.10 13.65
N GLY A 84 1.31 -4.07 13.11
CA GLY A 84 0.39 -5.20 13.23
C GLY A 84 -0.92 -5.04 12.46
N VAL A 85 -1.57 -6.19 12.23
CA VAL A 85 -2.88 -6.27 11.57
C VAL A 85 -3.98 -6.09 12.62
N ALA A 86 -5.02 -5.33 12.26
CA ALA A 86 -6.20 -5.20 13.09
C ALA A 86 -6.97 -6.52 13.21
N GLU A 87 -7.33 -6.90 14.43
CA GLU A 87 -8.19 -8.04 14.73
C GLU A 87 -9.67 -7.63 14.84
N ALA A 88 -9.93 -6.36 15.18
CA ALA A 88 -11.26 -5.80 15.32
C ALA A 88 -11.25 -4.28 15.05
N GLY A 89 -12.41 -3.72 14.75
CA GLY A 89 -12.55 -2.30 14.49
C GLY A 89 -13.76 -1.98 13.64
N ARG A 90 -13.87 -0.72 13.25
CA ARG A 90 -14.92 -0.23 12.36
C ARG A 90 -14.43 0.91 11.48
N VAL A 91 -15.01 0.97 10.29
CA VAL A 91 -15.03 2.16 9.44
C VAL A 91 -16.44 2.72 9.50
N GLN A 92 -16.61 3.99 9.86
CA GLN A 92 -17.90 4.63 10.05
C GLN A 92 -18.15 5.72 9.03
N GLY A 93 -19.39 5.78 8.55
CA GLY A 93 -19.83 6.80 7.61
C GLY A 93 -18.97 6.84 6.34
N LEU A 94 -18.52 5.68 5.87
CA LEU A 94 -17.82 5.56 4.60
C LEU A 94 -18.72 6.15 3.51
N LYS A 95 -18.18 7.09 2.73
CA LYS A 95 -18.82 7.62 1.54
C LYS A 95 -17.82 7.64 0.42
N TRP A 96 -18.15 7.00 -0.70
CA TRP A 96 -17.29 6.99 -1.86
C TRP A 96 -18.04 7.42 -3.13
N ASN A 97 -17.88 8.70 -3.47
CA ASN A 97 -18.34 9.21 -4.74
C ASN A 97 -17.30 8.91 -5.82
N ARG A 98 -17.51 7.78 -6.50
CA ARG A 98 -16.63 7.29 -7.57
C ARG A 98 -16.61 8.21 -8.81
N THR A 99 -17.64 9.03 -9.00
CA THR A 99 -17.72 9.99 -10.12
C THR A 99 -16.77 11.16 -9.88
N ASP A 100 -16.79 11.71 -8.67
CA ASP A 100 -15.97 12.89 -8.31
C ASP A 100 -14.65 12.50 -7.63
N GLY A 101 -14.39 11.19 -7.49
CA GLY A 101 -13.21 10.64 -6.82
C GLY A 101 -13.15 10.91 -5.31
N THR A 102 -14.22 11.41 -4.68
CA THR A 102 -14.18 11.78 -3.26
C THR A 102 -14.47 10.59 -2.35
N LEU A 103 -13.65 10.44 -1.31
CA LEU A 103 -13.69 9.32 -0.39
C LEU A 103 -13.49 9.82 1.05
N THR A 104 -14.47 9.58 1.90
CA THR A 104 -14.44 10.02 3.30
C THR A 104 -14.87 8.92 4.25
N GLY A 105 -14.33 8.92 5.46
CA GLY A 105 -14.76 8.01 6.51
C GLY A 105 -14.01 8.23 7.82
N LYS A 106 -14.54 7.66 8.89
CA LYS A 106 -13.89 7.60 10.20
C LYS A 106 -13.50 6.18 10.52
N PHE A 107 -12.47 5.97 11.33
CA PHE A 107 -12.05 4.63 11.70
C PHE A 107 -11.53 4.54 13.13
N GLU A 108 -11.68 3.37 13.70
CA GLU A 108 -11.02 2.92 14.91
C GLU A 108 -10.75 1.42 14.78
N PHE A 109 -9.61 0.95 15.26
CA PHE A 109 -9.29 -0.47 15.23
C PHE A 109 -8.30 -0.85 16.32
N SER A 110 -8.30 -2.14 16.64
CA SER A 110 -7.35 -2.74 17.57
C SER A 110 -6.84 -4.05 17.01
N GLY A 111 -5.64 -4.44 17.44
CA GLY A 111 -5.00 -5.67 17.00
C GLY A 111 -3.86 -6.05 17.93
N LYS A 112 -2.97 -6.90 17.42
CA LYS A 112 -1.72 -7.25 18.07
C LYS A 112 -0.56 -6.99 17.14
N ASP A 113 0.53 -6.48 17.67
CA ASP A 113 1.77 -6.32 16.93
C ASP A 113 2.50 -7.66 16.73
N GLU A 114 3.65 -7.62 16.05
CA GLU A 114 4.51 -8.78 15.80
C GLU A 114 4.96 -9.53 17.08
N ASN A 115 4.95 -8.86 18.24
CA ASN A 115 5.30 -9.46 19.54
C ASN A 115 4.06 -9.96 20.31
N GLY A 116 2.88 -9.88 19.71
CA GLY A 116 1.61 -10.24 20.36
C GLY A 116 1.12 -9.19 21.35
N GLN A 117 1.74 -8.01 21.42
CA GLN A 117 1.29 -6.93 22.28
C GLN A 117 0.09 -6.23 21.65
N ALA A 118 -0.95 -6.02 22.46
CA ALA A 118 -2.17 -5.36 21.99
C ALA A 118 -1.93 -3.88 21.68
N PHE A 119 -2.56 -3.39 20.62
CA PHE A 119 -2.54 -1.98 20.25
C PHE A 119 -3.95 -1.51 19.85
N THR A 120 -4.18 -0.19 19.94
CA THR A 120 -5.44 0.45 19.52
C THR A 120 -5.15 1.77 18.81
N VAL A 121 -5.78 1.98 17.66
CA VAL A 121 -5.79 3.24 16.91
C VAL A 121 -7.19 3.85 17.04
N THR A 122 -7.28 5.12 17.44
CA THR A 122 -8.56 5.80 17.71
C THR A 122 -8.66 7.15 17.03
N GLY A 123 -9.88 7.69 16.93
CA GLY A 123 -10.11 9.02 16.36
C GLY A 123 -9.63 9.14 14.91
N GLY A 124 -9.62 8.04 14.18
CA GLY A 124 -9.16 7.98 12.80
C GLY A 124 -10.15 8.68 11.86
N GLU A 125 -9.63 9.45 10.92
CA GLU A 125 -10.43 10.06 9.84
C GLU A 125 -9.60 10.11 8.56
N PHE A 126 -10.25 9.84 7.42
CA PHE A 126 -9.72 10.13 6.10
C PHE A 126 -10.70 10.94 5.28
N ASN A 127 -10.19 11.90 4.52
CA ASN A 127 -10.95 12.71 3.58
C ASN A 127 -10.07 13.02 2.37
N LEU A 128 -10.39 12.39 1.24
CA LEU A 128 -9.54 12.33 0.06
C LEU A 128 -10.31 12.70 -1.20
N VAL A 129 -9.58 13.26 -2.15
CA VAL A 129 -9.92 13.31 -3.56
C VAL A 129 -8.94 12.41 -4.30
N VAL A 130 -9.42 11.29 -4.81
CA VAL A 130 -8.66 10.35 -5.63
C VAL A 130 -8.60 10.92 -7.05
N SER A 131 -7.39 11.07 -7.57
CA SER A 131 -7.18 11.55 -8.93
C SER A 131 -7.61 10.47 -9.91
N ASP A 132 -8.48 10.84 -10.86
CA ASP A 132 -8.99 10.07 -12.00
C ASP A 132 -8.77 8.54 -11.95
N CYS A 133 -9.64 7.82 -11.21
CA CYS A 133 -9.64 6.36 -11.13
C CYS A 133 -9.64 5.66 -12.50
N SER A 134 -10.09 6.35 -13.56
CA SER A 134 -10.12 5.82 -14.92
C SER A 134 -8.72 5.57 -15.50
N GLN A 135 -7.70 6.36 -15.12
CA GLN A 135 -6.31 6.14 -15.58
C GLN A 135 -5.60 5.04 -14.78
N ALA A 136 -5.87 4.95 -13.47
CA ALA A 136 -5.31 3.93 -12.59
C ALA A 136 -5.79 2.49 -12.93
N LEU A 137 -6.93 2.37 -13.61
CA LEU A 137 -7.53 1.10 -14.01
C LEU A 137 -7.36 0.74 -15.49
N GLN A 138 -6.81 1.61 -16.36
CA GLN A 138 -6.85 1.39 -17.80
C GLN A 138 -5.53 1.58 -18.56
N ALA A 139 -4.58 0.66 -18.45
CA ALA A 139 -3.87 0.15 -19.63
C ALA A 139 -3.06 -1.09 -19.28
N GLN A 140 -3.45 -2.24 -19.85
CA GLN A 140 -2.55 -3.37 -20.02
C GLN A 140 -1.52 -3.02 -21.11
N THR A 141 -0.49 -2.25 -20.76
CA THR A 141 0.77 -2.35 -21.50
C THR A 141 1.37 -3.73 -21.20
N ALA A 142 2.17 -4.30 -22.11
CA ALA A 142 2.81 -5.61 -21.93
C ALA A 142 3.93 -5.53 -20.87
N SER A 143 3.54 -5.20 -19.65
CA SER A 143 4.38 -5.15 -18.48
C SER A 143 4.28 -6.49 -17.75
N THR A 144 5.35 -6.90 -17.09
CA THR A 144 5.41 -8.16 -16.38
C THR A 144 6.11 -8.00 -15.05
N ALA A 145 5.67 -8.74 -14.05
CA ALA A 145 6.46 -8.94 -12.85
C ALA A 145 6.38 -10.38 -12.37
N CYS A 146 7.46 -10.85 -11.78
CA CYS A 146 7.54 -12.14 -11.13
C CYS A 146 8.47 -12.10 -9.93
N ALA A 147 8.32 -13.07 -9.03
CA ALA A 147 9.27 -13.39 -7.96
C ALA A 147 8.96 -14.79 -7.42
N ILE A 148 9.94 -15.43 -6.78
CA ILE A 148 9.77 -16.68 -6.02
C ILE A 148 9.52 -16.32 -4.56
N ILE A 149 8.57 -17.01 -3.91
CA ILE A 149 8.23 -16.81 -2.50
C ILE A 149 8.73 -18.00 -1.68
N ALA A 150 9.54 -17.72 -0.66
CA ALA A 150 10.05 -18.71 0.27
C ALA A 150 9.90 -18.26 1.73
N PRO A 151 9.29 -19.08 2.62
CA PRO A 151 8.58 -20.33 2.33
C PRO A 151 7.30 -20.10 1.52
N ALA A 152 6.64 -21.16 1.03
CA ALA A 152 5.40 -21.01 0.27
C ALA A 152 4.30 -20.34 1.11
N LEU A 153 3.80 -19.18 0.68
CA LEU A 153 2.74 -18.45 1.39
C LEU A 153 1.40 -19.10 1.10
N ARG A 154 0.88 -19.86 2.08
CA ARG A 154 -0.38 -20.62 1.95
C ARG A 154 -0.43 -21.50 0.69
N GLY A 155 0.73 -22.06 0.30
CA GLY A 155 0.87 -22.90 -0.90
C GLY A 155 1.30 -22.16 -2.17
N ASN A 156 1.38 -20.83 -2.15
CA ASN A 156 1.86 -20.01 -3.26
C ASN A 156 3.39 -19.87 -3.18
N THR A 157 4.12 -20.39 -4.16
CA THR A 157 5.60 -20.36 -4.22
C THR A 157 6.15 -19.29 -5.15
N ARG A 158 5.29 -18.57 -5.85
CA ARG A 158 5.70 -17.52 -6.79
C ARG A 158 4.60 -16.49 -6.97
N ILE A 159 5.02 -15.29 -7.36
CA ILE A 159 4.15 -14.33 -8.04
C ILE A 159 4.52 -14.30 -9.52
N GLY A 160 3.51 -14.18 -10.37
CA GLY A 160 3.66 -13.96 -11.80
C GLY A 160 2.46 -13.20 -12.33
N THR A 161 2.67 -11.99 -12.83
CA THR A 161 1.60 -11.12 -13.28
C THR A 161 2.00 -10.31 -14.50
N THR A 162 1.00 -10.01 -15.34
CA THR A 162 1.08 -9.00 -16.39
C THR A 162 0.36 -7.70 -15.99
N THR A 163 -0.22 -7.67 -14.79
CA THR A 163 -1.01 -6.56 -14.27
C THR A 163 -0.15 -5.80 -13.28
N LEU A 164 0.32 -4.62 -13.72
CA LEU A 164 0.98 -3.65 -12.87
C LEU A 164 0.05 -2.45 -12.67
N VAL A 165 0.07 -1.88 -11.48
CA VAL A 165 -0.63 -0.64 -11.15
C VAL A 165 0.38 0.48 -11.03
N LEU A 166 0.07 1.62 -11.63
CA LEU A 166 0.86 2.84 -11.57
C LEU A 166 -0.02 4.02 -11.18
N ASP A 167 0.60 5.03 -10.58
CA ASP A 167 0.00 6.35 -10.36
C ASP A 167 0.21 7.29 -11.56
N ASP A 168 1.40 7.24 -12.19
CA ASP A 168 1.79 8.05 -13.34
C ASP A 168 2.46 7.18 -14.43
N ARG A 169 2.20 7.47 -15.71
CA ARG A 169 2.77 6.72 -16.84
C ARG A 169 4.04 7.32 -17.42
N GLU A 170 4.30 8.59 -17.26
CA GLU A 170 5.55 9.17 -17.74
C GLU A 170 6.66 9.00 -16.71
N ARG A 171 6.27 9.03 -15.42
CA ARG A 171 7.19 9.02 -14.29
C ARG A 171 6.52 8.44 -13.03
N PRO A 172 6.32 7.11 -12.95
CA PRO A 172 5.62 6.49 -11.83
C PRO A 172 6.36 6.78 -10.51
N SER A 173 5.62 7.20 -9.50
CA SER A 173 6.07 7.27 -8.10
C SER A 173 5.60 6.08 -7.27
N PHE A 174 4.68 5.29 -7.80
CA PHE A 174 4.18 4.06 -7.22
C PHE A 174 4.03 2.96 -8.27
N ILE A 175 4.49 1.75 -7.94
CA ILE A 175 4.36 0.56 -8.78
C ILE A 175 3.87 -0.61 -7.94
N GLU A 176 2.71 -1.18 -8.25
CA GLU A 176 2.26 -2.44 -7.64
C GLU A 176 2.28 -3.57 -8.67
N ALA A 177 3.10 -4.57 -8.41
CA ALA A 177 3.07 -5.86 -9.07
C ALA A 177 2.16 -6.82 -8.31
N ARG A 178 0.97 -7.10 -8.82
CA ARG A 178 -0.02 -7.96 -8.14
C ARG A 178 -0.53 -9.10 -9.00
N GLN A 179 -0.65 -10.27 -8.39
CA GLN A 179 -1.37 -11.43 -8.92
C GLN A 179 -2.70 -11.57 -8.18
N THR A 180 -3.78 -11.83 -8.92
CA THR A 180 -5.14 -12.08 -8.38
C THR A 180 -5.77 -13.36 -8.96
N LEU A 181 -5.13 -13.99 -9.94
CA LEU A 181 -5.57 -15.22 -10.58
C LEU A 181 -4.67 -16.39 -10.17
N ASP A 182 -5.22 -17.59 -10.18
CA ASP A 182 -4.50 -18.85 -9.89
C ASP A 182 -3.79 -18.90 -8.53
N LEU A 183 -4.26 -18.09 -7.57
CA LEU A 183 -3.82 -18.14 -6.19
C LEU A 183 -4.54 -19.25 -5.43
N VAL A 184 -3.83 -19.88 -4.50
CA VAL A 184 -4.33 -21.00 -3.68
C VAL A 184 -4.36 -20.65 -2.20
N GLY A 185 -5.02 -21.51 -1.40
CA GLY A 185 -5.02 -21.38 0.06
C GLY A 185 -5.89 -20.22 0.58
N GLY A 186 -6.87 -19.78 -0.21
CA GLY A 186 -7.75 -18.66 0.14
C GLY A 186 -7.11 -17.28 0.01
N VAL A 187 -5.90 -17.21 -0.57
CA VAL A 187 -5.27 -15.94 -0.93
C VAL A 187 -5.94 -15.40 -2.18
N TRP A 188 -6.34 -14.14 -2.17
CA TRP A 188 -7.01 -13.52 -3.32
C TRP A 188 -6.21 -12.35 -3.92
N ARG A 189 -5.16 -11.89 -3.23
CA ARG A 189 -4.13 -10.99 -3.77
C ARG A 189 -2.75 -11.36 -3.23
N LEU A 190 -1.74 -11.34 -4.10
CA LEU A 190 -0.35 -11.55 -3.71
C LEU A 190 0.58 -10.75 -4.63
N GLY A 191 1.54 -10.02 -4.07
CA GLY A 191 2.37 -9.13 -4.87
C GLY A 191 3.42 -8.35 -4.10
N ALA A 192 4.01 -7.38 -4.79
CA ALA A 192 4.93 -6.40 -4.23
C ALA A 192 4.56 -5.00 -4.73
N ALA A 193 4.63 -4.01 -3.84
CA ALA A 193 4.48 -2.60 -4.17
C ALA A 193 5.79 -1.86 -3.92
N PHE A 194 6.09 -0.85 -4.74
CA PHE A 194 7.34 -0.09 -4.73
C PHE A 194 7.04 1.40 -4.81
N PHE A 195 7.70 2.18 -3.96
CA PHE A 195 7.70 3.64 -4.02
C PHE A 195 8.97 4.10 -4.72
N VAL A 196 8.78 4.91 -5.77
CA VAL A 196 9.86 5.40 -6.63
C VAL A 196 10.02 6.89 -6.39
N THR A 197 11.23 7.30 -6.04
CA THR A 197 11.63 8.71 -6.09
C THR A 197 12.60 8.91 -7.23
N TYR A 198 12.87 10.16 -7.57
CA TYR A 198 13.81 10.49 -8.63
C TYR A 198 14.77 11.57 -8.14
N ASP A 199 16.05 11.42 -8.48
CA ASP A 199 17.06 12.42 -8.18
C ASP A 199 16.92 13.68 -9.06
N GLU A 200 17.84 14.64 -8.86
CA GLU A 200 17.87 15.88 -9.64
C GLU A 200 18.11 15.65 -11.14
N GLN A 201 18.72 14.51 -11.50
CA GLN A 201 18.97 14.09 -12.88
C GLN A 201 17.79 13.30 -13.48
N GLY A 202 16.76 13.00 -12.68
CA GLY A 202 15.59 12.25 -13.09
C GLY A 202 15.80 10.74 -13.14
N LEU A 203 16.82 10.21 -12.46
CA LEU A 203 17.04 8.77 -12.32
C LEU A 203 16.20 8.22 -11.16
N PRO A 204 15.51 7.07 -11.34
CA PRO A 204 14.66 6.49 -10.32
C PRO A 204 15.48 5.77 -9.24
N GLU A 205 14.98 5.86 -8.01
CA GLU A 205 15.41 5.08 -6.87
C GLU A 205 14.17 4.50 -6.19
N ILE A 206 14.23 3.22 -5.83
CA ILE A 206 13.19 2.60 -5.01
C ILE A 206 13.51 2.93 -3.56
N THR A 207 12.67 3.76 -2.95
CA THR A 207 12.86 4.18 -1.56
C THR A 207 12.20 3.23 -0.59
N ARG A 208 11.12 2.55 -1.01
CA ARG A 208 10.36 1.64 -0.17
C ARG A 208 9.75 0.51 -0.99
N ALA A 209 9.56 -0.62 -0.32
CA ALA A 209 8.79 -1.72 -0.85
C ALA A 209 7.85 -2.29 0.21
N PHE A 210 6.76 -2.90 -0.25
CA PHE A 210 5.81 -3.65 0.56
C PHE A 210 5.52 -4.97 -0.13
N ALA A 211 5.33 -6.04 0.63
CA ALA A 211 4.61 -7.19 0.13
C ALA A 211 3.10 -6.93 0.25
N THR A 212 2.32 -7.30 -0.76
CA THR A 212 0.87 -7.25 -0.70
C THR A 212 0.33 -8.68 -0.56
N VAL A 213 -0.47 -8.93 0.47
CA VAL A 213 -1.10 -10.23 0.72
C VAL A 213 -2.54 -9.98 1.14
N ASP A 214 -3.49 -10.52 0.40
CA ASP A 214 -4.91 -10.20 0.55
C ASP A 214 -5.08 -8.66 0.61
N ASN A 215 -5.81 -8.10 1.57
CA ASN A 215 -5.98 -6.65 1.68
C ASN A 215 -4.80 -6.00 2.42
N GLY A 216 -3.84 -6.77 2.95
CA GLY A 216 -2.73 -6.23 3.73
C GLY A 216 -1.57 -5.75 2.88
N GLY A 217 -0.98 -4.62 3.27
CA GLY A 217 0.37 -4.20 2.89
C GLY A 217 1.33 -4.46 4.05
N TYR A 218 2.39 -5.23 3.80
CA TYR A 218 3.39 -5.63 4.79
C TYR A 218 4.69 -4.96 4.43
N LEU A 219 5.20 -4.11 5.33
CA LEU A 219 6.44 -3.37 5.10
C LEU A 219 7.58 -4.35 4.82
N ALA A 220 8.25 -4.14 3.69
CA ALA A 220 9.38 -4.97 3.31
C ALA A 220 10.64 -4.58 4.09
N ARG A 221 11.47 -5.58 4.36
CA ARG A 221 12.81 -5.49 4.96
C ARG A 221 13.81 -6.10 3.97
N ASP A 222 15.10 -5.84 4.17
CA ASP A 222 16.19 -6.38 3.33
C ASP A 222 15.99 -6.15 1.83
N VAL A 223 15.43 -4.99 1.47
CA VAL A 223 15.10 -4.65 0.09
C VAL A 223 16.39 -4.49 -0.71
N SER A 224 16.54 -5.28 -1.77
CA SER A 224 17.64 -5.20 -2.72
C SER A 224 17.10 -4.94 -4.10
N ILE A 225 17.58 -3.87 -4.74
CA ILE A 225 17.19 -3.48 -6.08
C ILE A 225 18.44 -3.46 -6.94
N THR A 226 18.41 -4.18 -8.05
CA THR A 226 19.55 -4.29 -8.97
C THR A 226 19.09 -4.19 -10.41
N ARG A 227 20.03 -3.98 -11.33
CA ARG A 227 19.76 -3.88 -12.78
C ARG A 227 18.65 -2.87 -13.13
N MET A 228 18.60 -1.77 -12.40
CA MET A 228 17.72 -0.63 -12.66
C MET A 228 18.02 -0.08 -14.06
N ASN A 229 17.02 -0.06 -14.92
CA ASN A 229 17.09 0.52 -16.26
C ASN A 229 15.87 1.41 -16.46
N TRP A 230 16.11 2.65 -16.84
CA TRP A 230 15.11 3.71 -16.94
C TRP A 230 15.23 4.42 -18.27
N VAL A 231 14.13 4.48 -19.02
CA VAL A 231 13.98 5.30 -20.21
C VAL A 231 12.71 6.15 -20.02
N PRO A 232 12.85 7.47 -19.78
CA PRO A 232 11.72 8.36 -19.51
C PRO A 232 10.59 8.22 -20.53
N GLY A 233 9.37 7.96 -20.05
CA GLY A 233 8.18 7.78 -20.88
C GLY A 233 8.17 6.52 -21.77
N GLU A 234 9.16 5.63 -21.68
CA GLU A 234 9.20 4.37 -22.45
C GLU A 234 9.16 3.13 -21.55
N GLY A 235 9.89 3.13 -20.44
CA GLY A 235 9.88 1.99 -19.54
C GLY A 235 10.85 2.04 -18.38
N LEU A 236 10.54 1.23 -17.37
CA LEU A 236 11.30 1.05 -16.15
C LEU A 236 11.45 -0.45 -15.89
N SER A 237 12.67 -0.94 -15.67
CA SER A 237 12.86 -2.34 -15.28
C SER A 237 13.90 -2.47 -14.19
N PHE A 238 13.67 -3.41 -13.27
CA PHE A 238 14.63 -3.73 -12.22
C PHE A 238 14.44 -5.15 -11.69
N ASP A 239 15.51 -5.73 -11.18
CA ASP A 239 15.48 -6.96 -10.41
C ASP A 239 15.31 -6.60 -8.92
N PHE A 240 14.55 -7.38 -8.17
CA PHE A 240 14.34 -7.15 -6.74
C PHE A 240 14.43 -8.41 -5.90
N ALA A 241 14.80 -8.21 -4.63
CA ALA A 241 14.57 -9.15 -3.54
C ALA A 241 14.10 -8.38 -2.31
N LEU A 242 13.23 -9.00 -1.50
CA LEU A 242 12.72 -8.41 -0.27
C LEU A 242 12.29 -9.48 0.73
N SER A 243 12.20 -9.12 1.99
CA SER A 243 11.66 -9.93 3.08
C SER A 243 10.45 -9.25 3.70
N PHE A 244 9.48 -9.99 4.23
CA PHE A 244 8.34 -9.41 4.96
C PHE A 244 7.82 -10.41 6.00
N ASP A 245 7.31 -9.91 7.13
CA ASP A 245 6.62 -10.75 8.11
C ASP A 245 5.14 -10.87 7.75
N TYR A 246 4.62 -12.09 7.76
CA TYR A 246 3.20 -12.36 7.62
C TYR A 246 2.77 -13.40 8.66
N ASN A 247 1.97 -12.97 9.64
CA ASN A 247 1.51 -13.78 10.76
C ASN A 247 2.67 -14.42 11.55
N GLY A 248 3.72 -13.65 11.85
CA GLY A 248 4.88 -14.10 12.63
C GLY A 248 5.81 -15.06 11.89
N THR A 249 5.63 -15.20 10.57
CA THR A 249 6.49 -15.99 9.71
C THR A 249 7.20 -15.05 8.74
N LEU A 250 8.52 -15.13 8.69
CA LEU A 250 9.31 -14.40 7.71
C LEU A 250 9.20 -15.07 6.34
N TYR A 251 8.76 -14.29 5.36
CA TYR A 251 8.75 -14.64 3.95
C TYR A 251 9.79 -13.82 3.20
N THR A 252 10.28 -14.40 2.11
CA THR A 252 11.20 -13.75 1.18
C THR A 252 10.59 -13.81 -0.21
N MET A 253 10.62 -12.70 -0.93
CA MET A 253 10.46 -12.66 -2.39
C MET A 253 11.85 -12.48 -2.99
N HIS A 254 12.30 -13.46 -3.78
CA HIS A 254 13.62 -13.41 -4.42
C HIS A 254 13.53 -13.75 -5.91
N ASP A 255 14.62 -13.51 -6.63
CA ASP A 255 14.66 -13.58 -8.10
C ASP A 255 13.52 -12.78 -8.73
N GLY A 256 13.20 -11.65 -8.09
CA GLY A 256 12.13 -10.77 -8.48
C GLY A 256 12.53 -9.94 -9.70
N ARG A 257 11.59 -9.68 -10.58
CA ARG A 257 11.75 -8.85 -11.77
C ARG A 257 10.50 -8.01 -11.95
N VAL A 258 10.67 -6.71 -12.20
CA VAL A 258 9.65 -5.81 -12.72
C VAL A 258 10.13 -5.33 -14.08
N ASP A 259 9.29 -5.48 -15.10
CA ASP A 259 9.47 -4.93 -16.44
C ASP A 259 8.22 -4.11 -16.79
N LEU A 260 8.35 -2.78 -16.70
CA LEU A 260 7.29 -1.83 -16.94
C LEU A 260 7.43 -1.21 -18.33
N LYS A 261 6.33 -1.19 -19.08
CA LYS A 261 6.15 -0.44 -20.32
C LYS A 261 5.25 0.75 -20.04
N LEU A 262 5.77 1.95 -20.28
CA LEU A 262 5.14 3.23 -19.97
C LEU A 262 4.43 3.84 -21.18
#